data_AF-C0JPM9-F1
#
_entry.id   AF-C0JPM9-F1
#
_cell.length_a   1.000
_cell.length_b   1.000
_cell.length_c   1.000
_cell.angle_alpha   90.00
_cell.angle_beta   90.00
_cell.angle_gamma   90.00
#
_symmetry.space_group_name_H-M   'P 1'
#
loop_
_entity.id
_entity.type
_entity.pdbx_description
1 polymer ?
#
loop_
_entity_poly.entity_id
_entity_poly.type
_entity_poly.pdbx_seq_one_letter_code
_entity_poly.pdbx_strand_id
1 'polypeptide(L)'
;CPSIVVPGVYYSDDKMLQTRIFSYSDTQRYRLGPNYLQLPANAPKCAHHNNHYDGSMNFMHRDEEIDYFPSRYDQVRHAEIYPIPSKVCSGKREKCIIQKENNFKQAGERYRTFTPDRQERFVRRWVEPLSDPRITYEIRSIWISYWSQADKSLGQKLASRLNVRPSI
;
A
#
# COMPACT_ATOMS: atom_id res chain seq x y z
N CYS A 1 -9.19 -2.64 4.74
CA CYS A 1 -8.46 -1.39 5.01
C CYS A 1 -7.27 -1.72 5.90
N PRO A 2 -6.04 -1.26 5.63
CA PRO A 2 -4.88 -1.54 6.50
C PRO A 2 -5.00 -0.94 7.91
N SER A 3 -5.83 0.08 8.14
CA SER A 3 -6.03 0.67 9.48
C SER A 3 -6.83 -0.19 10.46
N ILE A 4 -7.51 -1.23 9.97
CA ILE A 4 -8.36 -2.10 10.78
C ILE A 4 -7.53 -3.33 11.12
N VAL A 5 -6.92 -3.29 12.30
CA VAL A 5 -6.11 -4.38 12.87
C VAL A 5 -6.72 -4.87 14.18
N VAL A 6 -6.33 -6.07 14.59
CA VAL A 6 -6.72 -6.68 15.85
C VAL A 6 -5.57 -6.63 16.85
N PRO A 7 -5.83 -6.73 18.17
CA PRO A 7 -4.76 -6.87 19.15
C PRO A 7 -3.74 -7.94 18.78
N GLY A 8 -2.45 -7.63 18.94
CA GLY A 8 -1.33 -8.49 18.51
C GLY A 8 -0.80 -8.20 17.10
N VAL A 9 -1.49 -7.39 16.29
CA VAL A 9 -1.02 -6.94 14.97
C VAL A 9 -0.74 -5.44 15.00
N TYR A 10 0.49 -5.04 14.65
CA TYR A 10 0.95 -3.65 14.73
C TYR A 10 1.62 -3.20 13.43
N TYR A 11 1.71 -1.88 13.25
CA TYR A 11 2.28 -1.27 12.06
C TYR A 11 3.80 -1.15 12.15
N SER A 12 4.47 -1.35 11.02
CA SER A 12 5.87 -0.96 10.84
C SER A 12 5.98 0.50 10.38
N ASP A 13 7.20 1.05 10.41
CA ASP A 13 7.49 2.41 9.92
C ASP A 13 7.71 2.48 8.40
N ASP A 14 7.13 1.53 7.67
CA ASP A 14 7.15 1.57 6.20
C ASP A 14 6.36 2.81 5.72
N LYS A 15 7.03 3.72 5.01
CA LYS A 15 6.45 4.99 4.53
C LYS A 15 5.21 4.78 3.66
N MET A 16 5.17 3.71 2.87
CA MET A 16 4.02 3.36 2.05
C MET A 16 2.88 2.80 2.91
N LEU A 17 3.19 1.92 3.88
CA LEU A 17 2.17 1.40 4.81
C LEU A 17 1.50 2.53 5.60
N GLN A 18 2.28 3.47 6.14
CA GLN A 18 1.78 4.60 6.92
C GLN A 18 0.75 5.44 6.15
N THR A 19 1.00 5.69 4.86
CA THR A 19 0.04 6.38 3.98
C THR A 19 -1.24 5.56 3.77
N ARG A 20 -1.10 4.24 3.60
CA ARG A 20 -2.23 3.33 3.33
C ARG A 20 -3.16 3.16 4.53
N ILE A 21 -2.65 3.27 5.76
CA ILE A 21 -3.47 3.25 6.98
C ILE A 21 -4.56 4.33 6.88
N PHE A 22 -4.20 5.54 6.46
CA PHE A 22 -5.16 6.62 6.28
C PHE A 22 -6.04 6.44 5.03
N SER A 23 -5.41 6.24 3.86
CA SER A 23 -6.06 6.39 2.56
C SER A 23 -7.30 5.50 2.34
N TYR A 24 -7.27 4.26 2.82
CA TYR A 24 -8.33 3.30 2.52
C TYR A 24 -9.64 3.65 3.23
N SER A 25 -9.60 3.96 4.52
CA SER A 25 -10.82 4.35 5.25
C SER A 25 -11.36 5.70 4.79
N ASP A 26 -10.48 6.62 4.41
CA ASP A 26 -10.87 7.90 3.82
C ASP A 26 -11.67 7.71 2.52
N THR A 27 -11.11 6.98 1.54
CA THR A 27 -11.81 6.73 0.27
C THR A 27 -13.09 5.89 0.45
N GLN A 28 -13.13 5.00 1.44
CA GLN A 28 -14.32 4.20 1.74
C GLN A 28 -15.48 5.07 2.24
N ARG A 29 -15.22 6.07 3.08
CA ARG A 29 -16.24 7.02 3.52
C ARG A 29 -16.82 7.82 2.36
N TYR A 30 -15.99 8.23 1.41
CA TYR A 30 -16.47 8.91 0.20
C TYR A 30 -17.27 7.96 -0.71
N ARG A 31 -16.73 6.77 -0.99
CA ARG A 31 -17.29 5.85 -2.00
C ARG A 31 -18.54 5.11 -1.54
N LEU A 32 -18.63 4.75 -0.27
CA LEU A 32 -19.72 3.94 0.29
C LEU A 32 -20.58 4.70 1.31
N GLY A 33 -20.08 5.83 1.81
CA GLY A 33 -20.74 6.61 2.86
C GLY A 33 -20.10 6.43 4.25
N PRO A 34 -20.47 7.29 5.21
CA PRO A 34 -19.90 7.30 6.56
C PRO A 34 -20.14 5.98 7.30
N ASN A 35 -21.28 5.33 7.05
CA ASN A 35 -21.70 4.08 7.68
C ASN A 35 -21.26 2.81 6.91
N TYR A 36 -20.22 2.89 6.07
CA TYR A 36 -19.77 1.76 5.24
C TYR A 36 -19.42 0.49 6.04
N LEU A 37 -19.02 0.63 7.30
CA LEU A 37 -18.71 -0.51 8.19
C LEU A 37 -19.97 -1.25 8.68
N GLN A 38 -21.16 -0.65 8.57
CA GLN A 38 -22.42 -1.29 8.95
C GLN A 38 -22.92 -2.27 7.86
N LEU A 39 -22.45 -2.13 6.62
CA LEU A 39 -22.86 -3.02 5.52
C LEU A 39 -22.62 -4.50 5.89
N PRO A 40 -23.54 -5.44 5.60
CA PRO A 40 -23.42 -6.83 6.05
C PRO A 40 -22.09 -7.51 5.68
N ALA A 41 -21.48 -7.14 4.55
CA ALA A 41 -20.19 -7.66 4.12
C ALA A 41 -18.99 -7.09 4.90
N ASN A 42 -19.12 -5.90 5.50
CA ASN A 42 -18.07 -5.19 6.23
C ASN A 42 -18.23 -5.28 7.75
N ALA A 43 -19.44 -5.60 8.22
CA ALA A 43 -19.77 -5.65 9.63
C ALA A 43 -18.92 -6.71 10.37
N PRO A 44 -18.40 -6.39 11.57
CA PRO A 44 -17.70 -7.37 12.37
C PRO A 44 -18.64 -8.50 12.78
N LYS A 45 -18.11 -9.72 12.91
CA LYS A 45 -18.85 -10.89 13.40
C LYS A 45 -18.93 -10.96 14.92
N CYS A 46 -18.12 -10.16 15.62
CA CYS A 46 -18.16 -10.04 17.07
C CYS A 46 -19.07 -8.89 17.49
N ALA A 47 -19.56 -8.96 18.74
CA ALA A 47 -20.21 -7.83 19.36
C ALA A 47 -19.24 -6.63 19.38
N HIS A 48 -19.75 -5.46 19.01
CA HIS A 48 -19.02 -4.21 19.08
C HIS A 48 -19.97 -3.14 19.64
N HIS A 49 -19.42 -2.24 20.44
CA HIS A 49 -20.17 -1.14 21.00
C HIS A 49 -19.29 0.11 21.03
N ASN A 50 -19.83 1.18 20.46
CA ASN A 50 -19.23 2.51 20.47
C ASN A 50 -20.35 3.56 20.42
N ASN A 51 -19.96 4.82 20.50
CA ASN A 51 -20.87 5.95 20.50
C ASN A 51 -20.93 6.70 19.15
N HIS A 52 -20.41 6.11 18.07
CA HIS A 52 -20.58 6.71 16.75
C HIS A 52 -22.05 6.62 16.35
N TYR A 53 -22.65 7.77 16.06
CA TYR A 53 -24.05 7.89 15.71
C TYR A 53 -24.26 8.74 14.44
N ASP A 54 -25.47 8.71 13.89
CA ASP A 54 -25.85 9.39 12.64
C ASP A 54 -25.07 8.96 11.39
N GLY A 55 -24.85 9.89 10.45
CA GLY A 55 -24.33 9.64 9.12
C GLY A 55 -25.40 9.23 8.11
N SER A 56 -25.16 9.54 6.83
CA SER A 56 -26.05 9.15 5.74
C SER A 56 -26.29 7.63 5.73
N MET A 57 -27.54 7.24 5.47
CA MET A 57 -27.98 5.84 5.42
C MET A 57 -27.63 5.06 6.70
N ASN A 58 -27.78 5.67 7.87
CA ASN A 58 -27.73 4.94 9.13
C ASN A 58 -28.99 4.05 9.24
N PHE A 59 -28.80 2.74 9.35
CA PHE A 59 -29.88 1.76 9.49
C PHE A 59 -29.77 0.99 10.82
N MET A 60 -28.92 1.44 11.74
CA MET A 60 -28.86 0.90 13.09
C MET A 60 -30.05 1.42 13.88
N HIS A 61 -30.79 0.52 14.50
CA HIS A 61 -31.77 0.86 15.52
C HIS A 61 -31.03 1.13 16.84
N ARG A 62 -31.28 2.29 17.45
CA ARG A 62 -30.67 2.71 18.71
C ARG A 62 -31.77 3.20 19.65
N ASP A 63 -31.87 2.58 20.82
CA ASP A 63 -32.82 2.97 21.87
C ASP A 63 -32.13 3.75 23.01
N GLU A 64 -30.79 3.80 23.00
CA GLU A 64 -29.98 4.46 24.01
C GLU A 64 -29.93 5.98 23.82
N GLU A 65 -30.28 6.73 24.87
CA GLU A 65 -30.25 8.20 24.88
C GLU A 65 -28.83 8.79 25.01
N ILE A 66 -27.84 7.99 25.45
CA ILE A 66 -26.50 8.46 25.80
C ILE A 66 -25.54 8.12 24.66
N ASP A 67 -24.97 9.13 24.01
CA ASP A 67 -24.03 9.01 22.88
C ASP A 67 -22.62 9.51 23.22
N TYR A 68 -22.28 9.57 24.51
CA TYR A 68 -21.00 10.08 24.99
C TYR A 68 -20.41 9.18 26.08
N PHE A 69 -19.08 9.24 26.24
CA PHE A 69 -18.34 8.50 27.26
C PHE A 69 -17.24 9.38 27.85
N PRO A 70 -17.03 9.40 29.18
CA PRO A 70 -17.75 8.63 30.20
C PRO A 70 -19.12 9.23 30.56
N SER A 71 -20.05 8.39 31.03
CA SER A 71 -21.38 8.80 31.53
C SER A 71 -21.70 8.08 32.84
N ARG A 72 -22.51 8.69 33.69
CA ARG A 72 -23.03 8.06 34.93
C ARG A 72 -24.28 7.21 34.70
N TYR A 73 -24.93 7.42 33.56
CA TYR A 73 -26.19 6.77 33.22
C TYR A 73 -26.00 5.59 32.26
N ASP A 74 -24.79 5.43 31.71
CA ASP A 74 -24.40 4.30 30.88
C ASP A 74 -23.29 3.50 31.58
N GLN A 75 -23.45 2.17 31.62
CA GLN A 75 -22.54 1.25 32.32
C GLN A 75 -21.40 0.73 31.43
N VAL A 76 -21.26 1.25 30.21
CA VAL A 76 -20.15 0.89 29.33
C VAL A 76 -18.79 1.18 29.98
N ARG A 77 -17.79 0.41 29.56
CA ARG A 77 -16.40 0.57 29.98
C ARG A 77 -15.47 0.48 28.78
N HIS A 78 -14.26 1.00 28.93
CA HIS A 78 -13.21 0.77 27.94
C HIS A 78 -12.99 -0.74 27.73
N ALA A 79 -12.72 -1.10 26.47
CA ALA A 79 -12.28 -2.45 26.14
C ALA A 79 -10.98 -2.80 26.89
N GLU A 80 -10.72 -4.10 27.03
CA GLU A 80 -9.47 -4.59 27.61
C GLU A 80 -8.26 -3.99 26.86
N ILE A 81 -7.29 -3.49 27.64
CA ILE A 81 -6.07 -2.91 27.07
C ILE A 81 -5.11 -4.05 26.77
N TYR A 82 -4.86 -4.29 25.49
CA TYR A 82 -3.79 -5.15 25.05
C TYR A 82 -2.49 -4.33 24.93
N PRO A 83 -1.37 -4.75 25.55
CA PRO A 83 -0.13 -4.01 25.48
C PRO A 83 0.27 -3.70 24.03
N ILE A 84 0.48 -2.43 23.72
CA ILE A 84 1.03 -2.01 22.43
C ILE A 84 2.54 -1.94 22.59
N PRO A 85 3.34 -2.63 21.75
CA PRO A 85 4.79 -2.53 21.79
C PRO A 85 5.24 -1.07 21.66
N SER A 86 5.89 -0.55 22.71
CA SER A 86 6.48 0.78 22.67
C SER A 86 7.72 0.77 21.77
N LYS A 87 7.93 1.83 20.99
CA LYS A 87 9.12 2.00 20.15
C LYS A 87 9.83 3.30 20.50
N VAL A 88 11.16 3.24 20.61
CA VAL A 88 11.98 4.45 20.77
C VAL A 88 12.10 5.14 19.41
N CYS A 89 11.71 6.40 19.36
CA CYS A 89 11.85 7.25 18.18
C CYS A 89 12.99 8.26 18.43
N SER A 90 13.94 8.34 17.48
CA SER A 90 15.08 9.26 17.54
C SER A 90 15.24 10.00 16.21
N GLY A 91 15.86 11.17 16.24
CA GLY A 91 16.17 11.96 15.05
C GLY A 91 15.26 13.18 14.89
N LYS A 92 15.24 13.75 13.67
CA LYS A 92 14.46 14.95 13.32
C LYS A 92 13.32 14.58 12.37
N ARG A 93 12.19 15.28 12.49
CA ARG A 93 11.06 15.12 11.56
C ARG A 93 11.40 15.81 10.24
N GLU A 94 11.67 15.02 9.20
CA GLU A 94 12.12 15.52 7.90
C GLU A 94 11.40 14.81 6.74
N LYS A 95 11.36 15.47 5.57
CA LYS A 95 10.93 14.88 4.30
C LYS A 95 12.16 14.38 3.54
N CYS A 96 12.44 13.09 3.60
CA CYS A 96 13.64 12.50 3.00
C CYS A 96 13.36 11.15 2.36
N ILE A 97 14.28 10.69 1.50
CA ILE A 97 14.34 9.31 0.98
C ILE A 97 15.16 8.47 1.97
N ILE A 98 14.95 7.16 1.99
CA ILE A 98 15.76 6.24 2.80
C ILE A 98 17.18 6.16 2.24
N GLN A 99 18.19 6.01 3.10
CA GLN A 99 19.60 5.96 2.66
C GLN A 99 19.92 4.69 1.85
N LYS A 100 19.28 3.56 2.18
CA LYS A 100 19.54 2.25 1.56
C LYS A 100 18.45 1.90 0.54
N GLU A 101 18.45 2.60 -0.60
CA GLU A 101 17.42 2.38 -1.63
C GLU A 101 17.53 1.03 -2.33
N ASN A 102 18.74 0.65 -2.77
CA ASN A 102 19.02 -0.64 -3.43
C ASN A 102 18.01 -1.00 -4.56
N ASN A 103 17.75 -0.03 -5.44
CA ASN A 103 16.66 -0.10 -6.42
C ASN A 103 16.77 -1.24 -7.46
N PHE A 104 17.97 -1.80 -7.70
CA PHE A 104 18.22 -2.68 -8.85
C PHE A 104 18.60 -4.12 -8.48
N LYS A 105 19.25 -4.36 -7.33
CA LYS A 105 19.83 -5.67 -7.01
C LYS A 105 18.78 -6.79 -6.97
N GLN A 106 17.70 -6.59 -6.22
CA GLN A 106 16.67 -7.62 -6.05
C GLN A 106 15.91 -7.88 -7.36
N ALA A 107 15.69 -6.85 -8.19
CA ALA A 107 15.07 -7.00 -9.50
C ALA A 107 15.93 -7.88 -10.43
N GLY A 108 17.25 -7.65 -10.43
CA GLY A 108 18.22 -8.47 -11.16
C GLY A 108 18.27 -9.91 -10.69
N GLU A 109 18.36 -10.13 -9.37
CA GLU A 109 18.28 -11.46 -8.75
C GLU A 109 16.99 -12.19 -9.16
N ARG A 110 15.85 -11.50 -9.11
CA ARG A 110 14.57 -12.05 -9.53
C ARG A 110 14.56 -12.45 -11.00
N TYR A 111 15.07 -11.60 -11.90
CA TYR A 111 15.13 -11.94 -13.33
C TYR A 111 15.99 -13.19 -13.58
N ARG A 112 17.13 -13.31 -12.90
CA ARG A 112 18.03 -14.47 -13.02
C ARG A 112 17.38 -15.77 -12.54
N THR A 113 16.39 -15.71 -11.64
CA THR A 113 15.64 -16.91 -11.21
C THR A 113 14.62 -17.41 -12.24
N PHE A 114 14.35 -16.65 -13.30
CA PHE A 114 13.37 -17.06 -14.31
C PHE A 114 13.96 -18.13 -15.23
N THR A 115 13.13 -19.10 -15.58
CA THR A 115 13.41 -20.04 -16.67
C THR A 115 13.57 -19.29 -17.99
N PRO A 116 14.35 -19.81 -18.97
CA PRO A 116 14.63 -19.11 -20.22
C PRO A 116 13.37 -18.65 -20.98
N ASP A 117 12.33 -19.48 -21.02
CA ASP A 117 11.04 -19.16 -21.65
C ASP A 117 10.33 -17.99 -20.95
N ARG A 118 10.44 -17.90 -19.61
CA ARG A 118 9.87 -16.80 -18.83
C ARG A 118 10.67 -15.51 -19.02
N GLN A 119 11.99 -15.60 -19.09
CA GLN A 119 12.83 -14.44 -19.43
C GLN A 119 12.43 -13.86 -20.78
N GLU A 120 12.21 -14.71 -21.78
CA GLU A 120 11.78 -14.31 -23.11
C GLU A 120 10.41 -13.61 -23.10
N ARG A 121 9.42 -14.19 -22.41
CA ARG A 121 8.10 -13.55 -22.24
C ARG A 121 8.21 -12.19 -21.53
N PHE A 122 9.08 -12.08 -20.53
CA PHE A 122 9.29 -10.82 -19.81
C PHE A 122 9.91 -9.75 -20.70
N VAL A 123 10.94 -10.09 -21.49
CA VAL A 123 11.54 -9.18 -22.47
C VAL A 123 10.48 -8.72 -23.48
N ARG A 124 9.71 -9.65 -24.06
CA ARG A 124 8.64 -9.32 -25.00
C ARG A 124 7.63 -8.35 -24.40
N ARG A 125 7.23 -8.56 -23.15
CA ARG A 125 6.26 -7.72 -22.44
C ARG A 125 6.75 -6.28 -22.23
N TRP A 126 8.06 -6.07 -22.12
CA TRP A 126 8.64 -4.72 -22.00
C TRP A 126 8.89 -4.05 -23.34
N VAL A 127 9.25 -4.81 -24.38
CA VAL A 127 9.45 -4.27 -25.72
C VAL A 127 8.17 -3.67 -26.28
N GLU A 128 7.03 -4.33 -26.06
CA GLU A 128 5.72 -3.89 -26.55
C GLU A 128 5.38 -2.43 -26.13
N PRO A 129 5.29 -2.07 -24.84
CA PRO A 129 4.98 -0.70 -24.43
C PRO A 129 6.11 0.29 -24.75
N LEU A 130 7.39 -0.12 -24.71
CA LEU A 130 8.50 0.78 -25.01
C LEU A 130 8.65 1.08 -26.51
N SER A 131 7.99 0.29 -27.37
CA SER A 131 7.89 0.53 -28.82
C SER A 131 6.78 1.49 -29.19
N ASP A 132 5.90 1.88 -28.27
CA ASP A 132 4.80 2.81 -28.56
C ASP A 132 5.38 4.15 -29.06
N PRO A 133 4.85 4.72 -30.17
CA PRO A 133 5.40 5.93 -30.78
C PRO A 133 5.32 7.17 -29.87
N ARG A 134 4.46 7.15 -28.84
CA ARG A 134 4.37 8.23 -27.83
C ARG A 134 5.52 8.20 -26.83
N ILE A 135 6.26 7.08 -26.75
CA ILE A 135 7.40 6.95 -25.85
C ILE A 135 8.62 7.56 -26.52
N THR A 136 9.12 8.63 -25.93
CA THR A 136 10.30 9.34 -26.42
C THR A 136 11.54 8.46 -26.30
N TYR A 137 12.54 8.76 -27.14
CA TYR A 137 13.84 8.10 -27.08
C TYR A 137 14.50 8.23 -25.70
N GLU A 138 14.32 9.37 -25.04
CA GLU A 138 14.83 9.64 -23.69
C GLU A 138 14.24 8.68 -22.66
N ILE A 139 12.90 8.57 -22.61
CA ILE A 139 12.22 7.66 -21.67
C ILE A 139 12.68 6.22 -21.91
N ARG A 140 12.76 5.80 -23.18
CA ARG A 140 13.22 4.46 -23.56
C ARG A 140 14.66 4.21 -23.07
N SER A 141 15.54 5.19 -23.20
CA SER A 141 16.93 5.11 -22.75
C SER A 141 17.04 5.00 -21.22
N ILE A 142 16.22 5.75 -20.47
CA ILE A 142 16.16 5.66 -19.00
C ILE A 142 15.74 4.25 -18.55
N TRP A 143 14.67 3.70 -19.15
CA TRP A 143 14.21 2.34 -18.82
C TRP A 143 15.25 1.28 -19.14
N ILE A 144 15.91 1.37 -20.30
CA ILE A 144 17.00 0.45 -20.66
C ILE A 144 18.16 0.57 -19.66
N SER A 145 18.51 1.78 -19.22
CA SER A 145 19.52 2.00 -18.18
C SER A 145 19.15 1.30 -16.86
N TYR A 146 17.93 1.47 -16.38
CA TYR A 146 17.46 0.80 -15.15
C TYR A 146 17.49 -0.72 -15.27
N TRP A 147 17.05 -1.27 -16.40
CA TRP A 147 17.11 -2.72 -16.61
C TRP A 147 18.55 -3.23 -16.73
N SER A 148 19.46 -2.44 -17.31
CA SER A 148 20.88 -2.77 -17.39
C SER A 148 21.58 -2.76 -16.03
N GLN A 149 21.18 -1.83 -15.15
CA GLN A 149 21.65 -1.78 -13.75
C GLN A 149 21.13 -2.98 -12.93
N ALA A 150 19.94 -3.49 -13.25
CA ALA A 150 19.40 -4.69 -12.63
C ALA A 150 20.09 -5.97 -13.15
N ASP A 151 20.15 -6.15 -14.47
CA ASP A 151 20.84 -7.28 -15.09
C ASP A 151 21.36 -6.90 -16.49
N LYS A 152 22.66 -7.11 -16.73
CA LYS A 152 23.31 -6.73 -18.00
C LYS A 152 22.70 -7.44 -19.21
N SER A 153 22.34 -8.72 -19.08
CA SER A 153 21.79 -9.50 -20.19
C SER A 153 20.37 -9.05 -20.55
N LEU A 154 19.57 -8.68 -19.53
CA LEU A 154 18.24 -8.11 -19.73
C LEU A 154 18.32 -6.78 -20.48
N GLY A 155 19.17 -5.87 -20.00
CA GLY A 155 19.39 -4.57 -20.64
C GLY A 155 19.79 -4.69 -22.11
N GLN A 156 20.74 -5.59 -22.41
CA GLN A 156 21.18 -5.87 -23.78
C GLN A 156 20.04 -6.41 -24.66
N LYS A 157 19.29 -7.41 -24.18
CA LYS A 157 18.15 -7.99 -24.94
C LYS A 157 17.09 -6.93 -25.27
N LEU A 158 16.81 -6.01 -24.34
CA LEU A 158 15.87 -4.91 -24.56
C LEU A 158 16.41 -3.87 -25.54
N ALA A 159 17.67 -3.45 -25.38
CA ALA A 159 18.30 -2.48 -26.27
C ALA A 159 18.34 -2.97 -27.73
N SER A 160 18.71 -4.24 -27.94
CA SER A 160 18.74 -4.85 -29.27
C SER A 160 17.37 -4.89 -29.94
N ARG A 161 16.30 -5.20 -29.20
CA ARG A 161 14.95 -5.27 -29.78
C ARG A 161 14.32 -3.92 -30.07
N LEU A 162 14.74 -2.89 -29.34
CA LEU A 162 14.23 -1.54 -29.47
C LEU A 162 15.11 -0.65 -30.38
N ASN A 163 16.18 -1.21 -30.97
CA ASN A 163 17.17 -0.51 -31.79
C ASN A 163 17.76 0.73 -31.10
N VAL A 164 17.98 0.66 -29.79
CA VAL A 164 18.58 1.75 -29.00
C VAL A 164 20.05 1.42 -28.75
N ARG A 165 20.94 2.38 -28.98
CA ARG A 165 22.36 2.22 -28.62
C ARG A 165 22.47 2.22 -27.09
N PRO A 166 23.15 1.24 -26.47
CA PRO A 166 23.39 1.28 -25.04
C PRO A 166 24.26 2.49 -24.72
N SER A 167 23.70 3.48 -24.01
CA SER A 167 24.47 4.49 -23.31
C SER A 167 25.08 3.81 -22.08
N ILE A 168 26.37 3.47 -22.20
CA ILE A 168 27.20 2.94 -21.12
C ILE A 168 27.46 4.07 -20.12
#